data_AF-A0A852UL47-F1
#
_entry.id   AF-A0A852UL47-F1
#
_cell.length_a   1.000
_cell.length_b   1.000
_cell.length_c   1.000
_cell.angle_alpha   90.00
_cell.angle_beta   90.00
_cell.angle_gamma   90.00
#
_symmetry.space_group_name_H-M   'P 1'
#
loop_
_entity.id
_entity.type
_entity.pdbx_description
1 polymer ?
#
loop_
_entity_poly.entity_id
_entity_poly.type
_entity_poly.pdbx_seq_one_letter_code
_entity_poly.pdbx_strand_id
1 'polypeptide(L)'
;MNSASANIPGPWSEQLSGAFEILLGRPLASFDADAVYATFFGGNLINELGFAQDAAWVNPAALRGAEPVVWDCPVFDLDEPLLEFDASRSVFEFDKAGLPPEFEADLAAACFSDRLILGGDLAPLLARHDLAASDLRGTWTVCHPRLVSDGTLFDAMRVATALGTGPESLLPLEAEAAEEWREALAGLTPPELSTHLSFFCTEGEEGLMYLRTERSGGDLLADEGCTLIANWEEGQGQVEFAVVQVGGLLARRDRSRAGIRRPSAGRPRR
;
A
#
# COMPACT_ATOMS: atom_id res chain seq x y z
N MET A 1 18.82 -4.71 -3.08
CA MET A 1 18.35 -5.87 -3.87
C MET A 1 17.29 -5.35 -4.84
N ASN A 2 17.35 -5.72 -6.11
CA ASN A 2 16.43 -5.17 -7.13
C ASN A 2 15.06 -5.83 -7.01
N SER A 3 14.11 -5.19 -6.32
CA SER A 3 12.68 -5.50 -6.43
C SER A 3 12.17 -4.97 -7.78
N ALA A 4 12.40 -5.74 -8.83
CA ALA A 4 11.69 -5.57 -10.08
C ALA A 4 10.49 -6.53 -10.04
N SER A 5 9.28 -5.99 -9.85
CA SER A 5 8.03 -6.70 -10.10
C SER A 5 8.03 -7.22 -11.52
N ALA A 6 8.35 -8.50 -11.65
CA ALA A 6 8.21 -9.28 -12.86
C ALA A 6 6.97 -10.15 -12.66
N ASN A 7 6.04 -10.12 -13.61
CA ASN A 7 4.96 -11.10 -13.72
C ASN A 7 5.48 -12.47 -13.29
N ILE A 8 5.00 -12.99 -12.15
CA ILE A 8 5.46 -14.25 -11.58
C ILE A 8 4.73 -15.37 -12.32
N PRO A 9 5.36 -16.08 -13.27
CA PRO A 9 4.69 -17.16 -13.97
C PRO A 9 4.93 -18.45 -13.19
N GLY A 10 3.89 -19.19 -12.85
CA GLY A 10 4.05 -20.52 -12.26
C GLY A 10 2.95 -20.93 -11.29
N PRO A 11 3.10 -22.14 -10.71
CA PRO A 11 2.07 -22.76 -9.87
C PRO A 11 1.73 -21.91 -8.64
N TRP A 12 2.71 -21.16 -8.10
CA TRP A 12 2.47 -20.29 -6.95
C TRP A 12 1.51 -19.13 -7.28
N SER A 13 1.69 -18.46 -8.42
CA SER A 13 0.78 -17.38 -8.82
C SER A 13 -0.64 -17.89 -9.08
N GLU A 14 -0.78 -19.10 -9.63
CA GLU A 14 -2.08 -19.76 -9.81
C GLU A 14 -2.74 -20.11 -8.46
N GLN A 15 -1.97 -20.63 -7.51
CA GLN A 15 -2.43 -20.92 -6.15
C GLN A 15 -2.89 -19.65 -5.42
N LEU A 16 -2.10 -18.57 -5.47
CA LEU A 16 -2.47 -17.28 -4.90
C LEU A 16 -3.70 -16.69 -5.58
N SER A 17 -3.82 -16.82 -6.90
CA SER A 17 -4.99 -16.35 -7.63
C SER A 17 -6.25 -17.05 -7.12
N GLY A 18 -6.23 -18.38 -7.01
CA GLY A 18 -7.36 -19.14 -6.47
C GLY A 18 -7.70 -18.76 -5.03
N ALA A 19 -6.69 -18.52 -4.19
CA ALA A 19 -6.92 -18.06 -2.82
C ALA A 19 -7.55 -16.67 -2.75
N PHE A 20 -7.08 -15.72 -3.56
CA PHE A 20 -7.66 -14.38 -3.60
C PHE A 20 -9.08 -14.38 -4.17
N GLU A 21 -9.39 -15.26 -5.13
CA GLU A 21 -10.76 -15.43 -5.63
C GLU A 21 -11.73 -15.96 -4.56
N ILE A 22 -11.25 -16.83 -3.66
CA ILE A 22 -12.02 -17.28 -2.49
C ILE A 22 -12.32 -16.10 -1.57
N LEU A 23 -11.31 -15.31 -1.19
CA LEU A 23 -11.49 -14.14 -0.32
C LEU A 23 -12.44 -13.12 -0.96
N LEU A 24 -12.21 -12.75 -2.22
CA LEU A 24 -13.02 -11.77 -2.93
C LEU A 24 -14.43 -12.28 -3.30
N GLY A 25 -14.67 -13.59 -3.18
CA GLY A 25 -15.94 -14.24 -3.53
C GLY A 25 -16.28 -14.22 -5.02
N ARG A 26 -15.32 -13.88 -5.89
CA ARG A 26 -15.48 -13.82 -7.36
C ARG A 26 -14.13 -13.88 -8.08
N PRO A 27 -14.11 -14.27 -9.38
CA PRO A 27 -12.87 -14.38 -10.14
C PRO A 27 -12.10 -13.06 -10.27
N LEU A 28 -10.77 -13.10 -10.23
CA LEU A 28 -9.91 -11.91 -10.39
C LEU A 28 -10.12 -11.26 -11.76
N ALA A 29 -10.36 -12.07 -12.80
CA ALA A 29 -10.63 -11.61 -14.16
C ALA A 29 -11.95 -10.81 -14.30
N SER A 30 -12.79 -10.78 -13.27
CA SER A 30 -14.03 -10.00 -13.27
C SER A 30 -13.82 -8.55 -12.81
N PHE A 31 -12.64 -8.20 -12.33
CA PHE A 31 -12.24 -6.83 -12.00
C PHE A 31 -11.63 -6.13 -13.23
N ASP A 32 -11.63 -4.80 -13.23
CA ASP A 32 -11.08 -4.02 -14.34
C ASP A 32 -9.55 -4.20 -14.40
N ALA A 33 -9.05 -4.81 -15.46
CA ALA A 33 -7.62 -5.06 -15.67
C ALA A 33 -6.82 -3.79 -16.03
N ASP A 34 -7.49 -2.72 -16.48
CA ASP A 34 -6.87 -1.43 -16.83
C ASP A 34 -6.90 -0.41 -15.67
N ALA A 35 -7.57 -0.76 -14.57
CA ALA A 35 -7.57 -0.01 -13.33
C ALA A 35 -6.26 -0.17 -12.56
N VAL A 36 -6.00 0.77 -11.66
CA VAL A 36 -4.87 0.70 -10.72
C VAL A 36 -5.42 0.30 -9.37
N TYR A 37 -4.81 -0.70 -8.75
CA TYR A 37 -5.12 -1.15 -7.40
C TYR A 37 -3.95 -0.84 -6.47
N ALA A 38 -4.24 -0.60 -5.21
CA ALA A 38 -3.26 -0.25 -4.20
C ALA A 38 -3.65 -0.83 -2.85
N THR A 39 -2.65 -1.15 -2.04
CA THR A 39 -2.86 -1.49 -0.63
C THR A 39 -2.42 -0.32 0.23
N PHE A 40 -3.32 0.17 1.06
CA PHE A 40 -3.05 1.17 2.07
C PHE A 40 -2.95 0.51 3.43
N PHE A 41 -1.99 0.97 4.22
CA PHE A 41 -1.83 0.59 5.62
C PHE A 41 -2.49 1.64 6.50
N GLY A 42 -3.20 1.21 7.55
CA GLY A 42 -3.87 2.08 8.50
C GLY A 42 -3.81 1.53 9.93
N GLY A 43 -4.80 1.92 10.73
CA GLY A 43 -4.84 1.63 12.16
C GLY A 43 -4.09 2.64 13.02
N ASN A 44 -4.21 2.51 14.33
CA ASN A 44 -3.69 3.46 15.31
C ASN A 44 -2.17 3.35 15.52
N LEU A 45 -1.58 2.16 15.29
CA LEU A 45 -0.18 1.88 15.61
C LEU A 45 0.79 2.84 14.90
N ILE A 46 0.52 3.16 13.63
CA ILE A 46 1.36 4.06 12.83
C ILE A 46 1.41 5.48 13.41
N ASN A 47 0.31 5.91 14.04
CA ASN A 47 0.19 7.22 14.66
C ASN A 47 0.80 7.20 16.06
N GLU A 48 0.53 6.16 16.85
CA GLU A 48 1.08 5.99 18.21
C GLU A 48 2.61 5.97 18.22
N LEU A 49 3.21 5.31 17.23
CA LEU A 49 4.67 5.26 17.07
C LEU A 49 5.24 6.47 16.31
N GLY A 50 4.40 7.41 15.89
CA GLY A 50 4.79 8.64 15.19
C GLY A 50 5.32 8.41 13.77
N PHE A 51 5.17 7.20 13.22
CA PHE A 51 5.72 6.86 11.91
C PHE A 51 5.05 7.62 10.77
N ALA A 52 3.76 7.99 10.93
CA ALA A 52 3.04 8.84 9.98
C ALA A 52 3.63 10.27 9.82
N GLN A 53 4.60 10.65 10.65
CA GLN A 53 5.32 11.92 10.59
C GLN A 53 6.85 11.74 10.54
N ASP A 54 7.34 10.51 10.31
CA ASP A 54 8.77 10.23 10.24
C ASP A 54 9.43 10.93 9.03
N ALA A 55 10.59 11.56 9.24
CA ALA A 55 11.29 12.30 8.20
C ALA A 55 11.68 11.45 6.97
N ALA A 56 11.73 10.12 7.09
CA ALA A 56 11.95 9.20 5.98
C ALA A 56 10.89 9.35 4.87
N TRP A 57 9.64 9.68 5.21
CA TRP A 57 8.56 9.90 4.24
C TRP A 57 8.80 11.07 3.29
N VAL A 58 9.44 12.13 3.77
CA VAL A 58 9.76 13.33 3.00
C VAL A 58 11.19 13.32 2.48
N ASN A 59 11.88 12.19 2.57
CA ASN A 59 13.17 12.01 1.92
C ASN A 59 13.02 12.21 0.40
N PRO A 60 13.88 13.03 -0.25
CA PRO A 60 13.78 13.29 -1.69
C PRO A 60 13.84 12.03 -2.58
N ALA A 61 14.56 10.98 -2.18
CA ALA A 61 14.59 9.71 -2.91
C ALA A 61 13.24 8.97 -2.79
N ALA A 62 12.68 8.91 -1.58
CA ALA A 62 11.39 8.28 -1.31
C ALA A 62 10.23 8.99 -2.04
N LEU A 63 10.16 10.32 -1.95
CA LEU A 63 9.12 11.09 -2.63
C LEU A 63 9.21 10.95 -4.16
N ARG A 64 10.39 10.68 -4.72
CA ARG A 64 10.56 10.39 -6.16
C ARG A 64 10.31 8.93 -6.54
N GLY A 65 10.01 8.07 -5.57
CA GLY A 65 9.80 6.63 -5.78
C GLY A 65 11.08 5.89 -6.13
N ALA A 66 12.24 6.46 -5.81
CA ALA A 66 13.54 5.85 -6.06
C ALA A 66 13.91 4.81 -4.99
N GLU A 67 13.41 4.99 -3.78
CA GLU A 67 13.62 4.11 -2.63
C GLU A 67 12.30 3.99 -1.84
N PRO A 68 11.97 2.82 -1.27
CA PRO A 68 10.85 2.70 -0.36
C PRO A 68 11.16 3.38 0.98
N VAL A 69 10.11 3.74 1.70
CA VAL A 69 10.20 4.02 3.14
C VAL A 69 10.01 2.68 3.85
N VAL A 70 10.93 2.31 4.74
CA VAL A 70 10.86 1.06 5.49
C VAL A 70 10.49 1.38 6.93
N TRP A 71 9.45 0.72 7.46
CA TRP A 71 9.10 0.85 8.87
C TRP A 71 9.80 -0.24 9.67
N ASP A 72 10.71 0.16 10.56
CA ASP A 72 11.41 -0.74 11.49
C ASP A 72 10.51 -1.13 12.68
N CYS A 73 9.32 -1.63 12.35
CA CYS A 73 8.32 -2.14 13.28
C CYS A 73 7.78 -3.45 12.70
N PRO A 74 8.10 -4.61 13.31
CA PRO A 74 7.50 -5.87 12.92
C PRO A 74 6.00 -5.84 13.22
N VAL A 75 5.18 -6.07 12.19
CA VAL A 75 3.71 -6.01 12.29
C VAL A 75 3.09 -7.36 12.61
N PHE A 76 3.63 -8.47 12.10
CA PHE A 76 3.09 -9.80 12.38
C PHE A 76 3.99 -10.64 13.32
N ASP A 77 5.33 -10.59 13.17
CA ASP A 77 6.32 -11.25 14.05
C ASP A 77 7.73 -10.61 13.93
N LEU A 78 8.62 -10.83 14.90
CA LEU A 78 9.91 -10.16 15.08
C LEU A 78 10.94 -10.48 13.99
N ASP A 79 10.86 -11.64 13.33
CA ASP A 79 11.82 -12.11 12.32
C ASP A 79 11.33 -11.90 10.86
N GLU A 80 10.32 -11.05 10.68
CA GLU A 80 9.57 -10.91 9.43
C GLU A 80 10.07 -9.80 8.50
N PRO A 81 9.68 -9.84 7.21
CA PRO A 81 9.90 -8.72 6.31
C PRO A 81 9.19 -7.46 6.81
N LEU A 82 9.98 -6.40 6.99
CA LEU A 82 9.47 -5.07 7.31
C LEU A 82 8.57 -4.53 6.20
N LEU A 83 7.58 -3.73 6.57
CA LEU A 83 6.70 -3.08 5.61
C LEU A 83 7.46 -2.03 4.79
N GLU A 84 7.33 -2.13 3.47
CA GLU A 84 7.86 -1.17 2.51
C GLU A 84 6.73 -0.30 1.94
N PHE A 85 6.91 1.01 2.03
CA PHE A 85 5.94 2.00 1.59
C PHE A 85 6.45 2.79 0.39
N ASP A 86 5.55 3.07 -0.55
CA ASP A 86 5.79 3.95 -1.67
C ASP A 86 5.36 5.38 -1.30
N ALA A 87 6.28 6.15 -0.74
CA ALA A 87 6.03 7.55 -0.41
C ALA A 87 5.59 8.38 -1.62
N SER A 88 6.08 8.06 -2.82
CA SER A 88 5.74 8.84 -4.03
C SER A 88 4.26 8.76 -4.41
N ARG A 89 3.61 7.65 -4.03
CA ARG A 89 2.19 7.35 -4.29
C ARG A 89 1.33 7.32 -3.01
N SER A 90 1.93 7.60 -1.86
CA SER A 90 1.20 7.81 -0.61
C SER A 90 0.60 9.22 -0.57
N VAL A 91 -0.47 9.39 0.19
CA VAL A 91 -1.15 10.68 0.35
C VAL A 91 -0.69 11.36 1.64
N PHE A 92 -0.31 12.63 1.49
CA PHE A 92 0.07 13.52 2.56
C PHE A 92 -1.02 14.56 2.75
N GLU A 93 -1.29 14.88 4.01
CA GLU A 93 -2.13 16.01 4.39
C GLU A 93 -1.26 17.10 5.01
N PHE A 94 -1.50 18.36 4.62
CA PHE A 94 -0.88 19.55 5.19
C PHE A 94 -1.94 20.39 5.91
N ASP A 95 -2.28 19.99 7.13
CA ASP A 95 -3.36 20.55 7.95
C ASP A 95 -2.90 21.65 8.93
N LYS A 96 -1.59 21.92 9.01
CA LYS A 96 -0.99 22.75 10.06
C LYS A 96 -0.35 24.03 9.54
N ALA A 97 -0.55 25.10 10.31
CA ALA A 97 0.06 26.41 10.06
C ALA A 97 1.59 26.37 10.23
N GLY A 98 2.27 27.33 9.62
CA GLY A 98 3.74 27.48 9.71
C GLY A 98 4.49 27.24 8.41
N LEU A 99 3.79 27.03 7.31
CA LEU A 99 4.39 26.95 5.98
C LEU A 99 4.83 28.34 5.46
N PRO A 100 5.94 28.43 4.71
CA PRO A 100 6.30 29.65 4.00
C PRO A 100 5.18 30.06 3.01
N PRO A 101 4.80 31.35 2.90
CA PRO A 101 3.65 31.76 2.09
C PRO A 101 3.75 31.38 0.60
N GLU A 102 4.95 31.47 0.01
CA GLU A 102 5.17 31.10 -1.39
C GLU A 102 5.03 29.59 -1.60
N PHE A 103 5.52 28.79 -0.65
CA PHE A 103 5.35 27.34 -0.67
C PHE A 103 3.88 26.95 -0.47
N GLU A 104 3.17 27.60 0.45
CA GLU A 104 1.75 27.33 0.70
C GLU A 104 0.88 27.56 -0.55
N ALA A 105 1.13 28.64 -1.29
CA ALA A 105 0.40 28.92 -2.53
C ALA A 105 0.66 27.84 -3.60
N ASP A 106 1.91 27.41 -3.74
CA ASP A 106 2.31 26.36 -4.67
C ASP A 106 1.80 24.97 -4.26
N LEU A 107 1.77 24.68 -2.97
CA LEU A 107 1.20 23.46 -2.39
C LEU A 107 -0.30 23.40 -2.66
N ALA A 108 -1.04 24.47 -2.37
CA ALA A 108 -2.48 24.54 -2.61
C ALA A 108 -2.83 24.30 -4.10
N ALA A 109 -1.98 24.75 -5.03
CA ALA A 109 -2.17 24.49 -6.45
C ALA A 109 -1.87 23.03 -6.87
N ALA A 110 -1.04 22.32 -6.11
CA ALA A 110 -0.65 20.94 -6.39
C ALA A 110 -1.57 19.91 -5.72
N CYS A 111 -2.20 20.28 -4.60
CA CYS A 111 -3.19 19.46 -3.92
C CYS A 111 -4.29 19.01 -4.88
N PHE A 112 -4.70 17.75 -4.79
CA PHE A 112 -5.79 17.22 -5.60
C PHE A 112 -7.16 17.39 -4.91
N SER A 113 -7.15 17.54 -3.58
CA SER A 113 -8.33 17.77 -2.76
C SER A 113 -7.93 18.51 -1.50
N ASP A 114 -8.55 19.65 -1.20
CA ASP A 114 -8.21 20.56 -0.10
C ASP A 114 -6.71 20.65 0.24
N ARG A 115 -6.24 19.93 1.27
CA ARG A 115 -4.83 19.89 1.74
C ARG A 115 -4.11 18.57 1.44
N LEU A 116 -4.66 17.73 0.56
CA LEU A 116 -4.16 16.41 0.18
C LEU A 116 -3.28 16.47 -1.08
N ILE A 117 -2.08 15.89 -0.98
CA ILE A 117 -1.09 15.83 -2.05
C ILE A 117 -0.43 14.45 -2.12
N LEU A 118 -0.10 13.99 -3.32
CA LEU A 118 0.72 12.79 -3.50
C LEU A 118 2.20 13.11 -3.25
N GLY A 119 2.93 12.21 -2.60
CA GLY A 119 4.33 12.49 -2.24
C GLY A 119 5.23 12.86 -3.41
N GLY A 120 5.07 12.28 -4.59
CA GLY A 120 5.89 12.71 -5.73
C GLY A 120 5.46 14.03 -6.38
N ASP A 121 4.28 14.56 -6.06
CA ASP A 121 3.93 15.95 -6.42
C ASP A 121 4.54 16.92 -5.41
N LEU A 122 4.76 16.47 -4.17
CA LEU A 122 5.47 17.22 -3.14
C LEU A 122 6.97 17.36 -3.46
N ALA A 123 7.63 16.30 -3.96
CA ALA A 123 9.07 16.32 -4.32
C ALA A 123 9.54 17.55 -5.14
N PRO A 124 8.93 17.89 -6.30
CA PRO A 124 9.34 19.05 -7.08
C PRO A 124 9.06 20.38 -6.37
N LEU A 125 8.06 20.45 -5.47
CA LEU A 125 7.79 21.65 -4.68
C LEU A 125 8.90 21.88 -3.66
N LEU A 126 9.28 20.85 -2.91
CA LEU A 126 10.38 20.93 -1.93
C LEU A 126 11.68 21.35 -2.60
N ALA A 127 11.99 20.76 -3.76
CA ALA A 127 13.18 21.12 -4.52
C ALA A 127 13.16 22.56 -5.05
N ARG A 128 12.00 23.07 -5.48
CA ARG A 128 11.84 24.44 -5.99
C ARG A 128 12.00 25.50 -4.90
N HIS A 129 11.56 25.17 -3.67
CA HIS A 129 11.59 26.07 -2.52
C HIS A 129 12.79 25.87 -1.59
N ASP A 130 13.72 24.96 -1.95
CA ASP A 130 14.90 24.59 -1.14
C ASP A 130 14.54 24.20 0.31
N LEU A 131 13.43 23.45 0.46
CA LEU A 131 12.94 23.00 1.77
C LEU A 131 13.41 21.57 2.07
N ALA A 132 13.93 21.37 3.27
CA ALA A 132 14.28 20.07 3.82
C ALA A 132 13.18 19.54 4.78
N ALA A 133 13.28 18.25 5.12
CA ALA A 133 12.35 17.60 6.06
C ALA A 133 12.23 18.35 7.40
N SER A 134 13.33 18.95 7.88
CA SER A 134 13.36 19.73 9.12
C SER A 134 12.52 21.00 9.05
N ASP A 135 12.39 21.61 7.87
CA ASP A 135 11.66 22.87 7.67
C ASP A 135 10.14 22.64 7.67
N LEU A 136 9.73 21.39 7.44
CA LEU A 136 8.33 20.95 7.40
C LEU A 136 7.91 20.25 8.70
N ARG A 137 8.74 20.31 9.75
CA ARG A 137 8.47 19.52 10.96
C ARG A 137 7.12 19.90 11.56
N GLY A 138 6.23 18.92 11.66
CA GLY A 138 4.91 19.11 12.23
C GLY A 138 3.93 19.88 11.35
N THR A 139 4.22 20.10 10.06
CA THR A 139 3.28 20.74 9.12
C THR A 139 2.51 19.75 8.25
N TRP A 140 2.85 18.47 8.34
CA TRP A 140 2.27 17.41 7.52
C TRP A 140 2.12 16.10 8.29
N THR A 141 1.33 15.19 7.70
CA THR A 141 1.23 13.78 8.08
C THR A 141 0.93 12.92 6.84
N VAL A 142 1.35 11.66 6.83
CA VAL A 142 0.90 10.69 5.83
C VAL A 142 -0.44 10.10 6.28
N CYS A 143 -1.54 10.51 5.66
CA CYS A 143 -2.88 10.05 6.02
C CYS A 143 -3.28 8.76 5.30
N HIS A 144 -2.71 8.50 4.11
CA HIS A 144 -2.90 7.24 3.40
C HIS A 144 -1.54 6.67 2.96
N PRO A 145 -0.83 5.98 3.88
CA PRO A 145 0.40 5.25 3.61
C PRO A 145 0.13 4.11 2.62
N ARG A 146 0.76 4.15 1.44
CA ARG A 146 0.60 3.13 0.41
C ARG A 146 1.78 2.16 0.43
N LEU A 147 1.48 0.86 0.47
CA LEU A 147 2.49 -0.19 0.36
C LEU A 147 2.99 -0.34 -1.09
N VAL A 148 4.25 -0.74 -1.23
CA VAL A 148 4.87 -0.97 -2.55
C VAL A 148 4.14 -2.10 -3.27
N SER A 149 3.60 -1.79 -4.46
CA SER A 149 2.93 -2.75 -5.34
C SER A 149 3.05 -2.33 -6.81
N ASP A 150 2.82 -3.27 -7.72
CA ASP A 150 2.88 -3.04 -9.18
C ASP A 150 1.63 -2.37 -9.78
N GLY A 151 0.59 -2.18 -8.96
CA GLY A 151 -0.67 -1.56 -9.35
C GLY A 151 -1.74 -2.54 -9.83
N THR A 152 -1.47 -3.84 -9.87
CA THR A 152 -2.48 -4.87 -10.17
C THR A 152 -3.24 -5.29 -8.92
N LEU A 153 -4.46 -5.79 -9.08
CA LEU A 153 -5.24 -6.33 -7.96
C LEU A 153 -4.53 -7.54 -7.33
N PHE A 154 -3.93 -8.41 -8.14
CA PHE A 154 -3.18 -9.57 -7.66
C PHE A 154 -2.07 -9.15 -6.70
N ASP A 155 -1.27 -8.16 -7.09
CA ASP A 155 -0.15 -7.69 -6.27
C ASP A 155 -0.61 -6.90 -5.04
N ALA A 156 -1.69 -6.13 -5.15
CA ALA A 156 -2.29 -5.46 -4.00
C ALA A 156 -2.78 -6.47 -2.95
N MET A 157 -3.51 -7.51 -3.37
CA MET A 157 -3.93 -8.61 -2.48
C MET A 157 -2.73 -9.31 -1.85
N ARG A 158 -1.71 -9.63 -2.66
CA ARG A 158 -0.46 -10.26 -2.18
C ARG A 158 0.20 -9.44 -1.07
N VAL A 159 0.33 -8.13 -1.28
CA VAL A 159 0.97 -7.22 -0.31
C VAL A 159 0.10 -7.04 0.94
N ALA A 160 -1.23 -6.98 0.80
CA ALA A 160 -2.16 -6.89 1.93
C ALA A 160 -2.10 -8.10 2.85
N THR A 161 -1.81 -9.29 2.29
CA THR A 161 -1.67 -10.53 3.05
C THR A 161 -0.21 -10.89 3.30
N ALA A 162 0.74 -9.94 3.23
CA ALA A 162 2.16 -10.18 3.49
C ALA A 162 2.81 -11.35 2.73
N LEU A 163 2.28 -11.72 1.57
CA LEU A 163 2.81 -12.82 0.75
C LEU A 163 3.91 -12.30 -0.19
N GLY A 164 4.92 -13.12 -0.43
CA GLY A 164 5.99 -12.85 -1.39
C GLY A 164 5.76 -13.54 -2.73
N THR A 165 6.83 -13.61 -3.53
CA THR A 165 6.76 -14.15 -4.90
C THR A 165 6.87 -15.67 -4.99
N GLY A 166 7.06 -16.35 -3.86
CA GLY A 166 7.20 -17.81 -3.77
C GLY A 166 6.72 -18.34 -2.41
N PRO A 167 6.53 -19.66 -2.28
CA PRO A 167 6.01 -20.28 -1.05
C PRO A 167 6.93 -20.10 0.17
N GLU A 168 8.22 -19.81 -0.03
CA GLU A 168 9.18 -19.47 1.03
C GLU A 168 8.83 -18.18 1.79
N SER A 169 7.90 -17.39 1.27
CA SER A 169 7.39 -16.18 1.92
C SER A 169 6.28 -16.41 2.93
N LEU A 170 5.80 -17.65 3.05
CA LEU A 170 4.79 -18.00 4.03
C LEU A 170 5.33 -17.80 5.45
N LEU A 171 4.68 -16.90 6.17
CA LEU A 171 4.99 -16.61 7.57
C LEU A 171 4.45 -17.72 8.48
N PRO A 172 5.17 -18.10 9.56
CA PRO A 172 4.77 -19.16 10.48
C PRO A 172 3.69 -18.67 11.47
N LEU A 173 2.63 -18.08 10.95
CA LEU A 173 1.54 -17.50 11.74
C LEU A 173 0.66 -18.62 12.32
N GLU A 174 0.34 -18.51 13.61
CA GLU A 174 -0.55 -19.45 14.31
C GLU A 174 -1.84 -18.72 14.71
N ALA A 175 -2.91 -18.95 13.94
CA ALA A 175 -4.24 -18.44 14.26
C ALA A 175 -5.32 -19.35 13.67
N GLU A 176 -6.45 -19.49 14.37
CA GLU A 176 -7.62 -20.19 13.83
C GLU A 176 -8.49 -19.21 13.03
N ALA A 177 -8.78 -19.55 11.76
CA ALA A 177 -9.71 -18.76 10.96
C ALA A 177 -11.12 -18.81 11.59
N ALA A 178 -11.88 -17.73 11.43
CA ALA A 178 -13.29 -17.70 11.78
C ALA A 178 -14.05 -18.82 11.05
N GLU A 179 -15.16 -19.28 11.65
CA GLU A 179 -15.92 -20.43 11.18
C GLU A 179 -16.30 -20.37 9.69
N GLU A 180 -16.69 -19.19 9.21
CA GLU A 180 -17.05 -18.97 7.81
C GLU A 180 -15.90 -19.16 6.81
N TRP A 181 -14.64 -19.02 7.26
CA TRP A 181 -13.46 -19.13 6.41
C TRP A 181 -12.80 -20.51 6.47
N ARG A 182 -12.97 -21.26 7.57
CA ARG A 182 -12.30 -22.57 7.75
C ARG A 182 -12.57 -23.53 6.59
N GLU A 183 -13.84 -23.68 6.17
CA GLU A 183 -14.18 -24.57 5.05
C GLU A 183 -13.66 -24.02 3.71
N ALA A 184 -13.76 -22.71 3.50
CA ALA A 184 -13.35 -22.07 2.26
C ALA A 184 -11.83 -22.17 2.02
N LEU A 185 -11.02 -22.12 3.08
CA LEU A 185 -9.56 -22.18 3.01
C LEU A 185 -9.00 -23.62 3.02
N ALA A 186 -9.74 -24.60 3.57
CA ALA A 186 -9.27 -25.97 3.77
C ALA A 186 -8.78 -26.69 2.49
N GLY A 187 -9.24 -26.26 1.31
CA GLY A 187 -8.85 -26.81 0.01
C GLY A 187 -7.58 -26.21 -0.59
N LEU A 188 -6.98 -25.20 0.02
CA LEU A 188 -5.82 -24.51 -0.53
C LEU A 188 -4.58 -25.40 -0.51
N THR A 189 -3.79 -25.30 -1.58
CA THR A 189 -2.51 -25.98 -1.72
C THR A 189 -1.43 -24.91 -1.96
N PRO A 190 -0.29 -24.97 -1.25
CA PRO A 190 0.04 -25.93 -0.21
C PRO A 190 -0.76 -25.67 1.10
N PRO A 191 -0.93 -26.65 2.00
CA PRO A 191 -1.69 -26.46 3.25
C PRO A 191 -1.22 -25.27 4.09
N GLU A 192 0.09 -24.97 4.04
CA GLU A 192 0.72 -23.84 4.69
C GLU A 192 0.15 -22.49 4.21
N LEU A 193 -0.36 -22.40 2.98
CA LEU A 193 -1.08 -21.22 2.50
C LEU A 193 -2.43 -21.05 3.21
N SER A 194 -3.14 -22.15 3.50
CA SER A 194 -4.37 -22.10 4.30
C SER A 194 -4.07 -21.62 5.72
N THR A 195 -3.01 -22.13 6.33
CA THR A 195 -2.56 -21.68 7.67
C THR A 195 -2.25 -20.18 7.66
N HIS A 196 -1.45 -19.74 6.70
CA HIS A 196 -1.09 -18.33 6.59
C HIS A 196 -2.32 -17.43 6.41
N LEU A 197 -3.23 -17.77 5.51
CA LEU A 197 -4.45 -16.97 5.29
C LEU A 197 -5.46 -17.06 6.44
N SER A 198 -5.35 -18.07 7.30
CA SER A 198 -6.20 -18.16 8.50
C SER A 198 -5.96 -17.00 9.45
N PHE A 199 -4.71 -16.54 9.58
CA PHE A 199 -4.37 -15.32 10.32
C PHE A 199 -5.06 -14.07 9.77
N PHE A 200 -5.29 -14.01 8.45
CA PHE A 200 -5.98 -12.89 7.80
C PHE A 200 -7.51 -13.03 7.78
N CYS A 201 -8.05 -14.07 8.40
CA CYS A 201 -9.48 -14.40 8.38
C CYS A 201 -10.00 -14.76 9.79
N THR A 202 -9.49 -14.12 10.84
CA THR A 202 -9.89 -14.38 12.23
C THR A 202 -11.05 -13.47 12.66
N GLU A 203 -11.43 -13.51 13.95
CA GLU A 203 -12.31 -12.53 14.59
C GLU A 203 -11.55 -11.32 15.18
N GLY A 204 -10.24 -11.18 14.88
CA GLY A 204 -9.43 -10.00 15.22
C GLY A 204 -8.64 -10.08 16.52
N GLU A 205 -8.82 -11.11 17.35
CA GLU A 205 -8.08 -11.27 18.62
C GLU A 205 -6.66 -11.82 18.42
N GLU A 206 -6.52 -12.82 17.55
CA GLU A 206 -5.25 -13.53 17.28
C GLU A 206 -4.67 -13.22 15.90
N GLY A 207 -5.34 -12.35 15.14
CA GLY A 207 -4.96 -11.98 13.78
C GLY A 207 -5.83 -10.85 13.24
N LEU A 208 -6.09 -10.85 11.93
CA LEU A 208 -6.89 -9.84 11.26
C LEU A 208 -8.26 -10.37 10.85
N MET A 209 -9.29 -9.55 11.05
CA MET A 209 -10.63 -9.76 10.51
C MET A 209 -10.65 -9.38 9.04
N TYR A 210 -11.10 -10.27 8.17
CA TYR A 210 -11.40 -9.90 6.79
C TYR A 210 -12.80 -9.30 6.68
N LEU A 211 -12.86 -7.97 6.58
CA LEU A 211 -14.10 -7.18 6.57
C LEU A 211 -14.67 -6.95 5.17
N ARG A 212 -14.10 -7.59 4.13
CA ARG A 212 -14.51 -7.42 2.72
C ARG A 212 -14.51 -5.94 2.32
N THR A 213 -15.65 -5.35 2.01
CA THR A 213 -15.78 -3.93 1.63
C THR A 213 -16.28 -3.06 2.77
N GLU A 214 -16.30 -3.56 4.01
CA GLU A 214 -16.67 -2.79 5.20
C GLU A 214 -15.43 -2.21 5.88
N ARG A 215 -15.57 -1.00 6.44
CA ARG A 215 -14.48 -0.27 7.10
C ARG A 215 -15.02 0.64 8.20
N SER A 216 -14.42 0.54 9.39
CA SER A 216 -14.76 1.32 10.59
C SER A 216 -14.34 2.80 10.49
N GLY A 217 -13.25 3.09 9.77
CA GLY A 217 -12.67 4.43 9.57
C GLY A 217 -13.23 5.27 8.41
N GLY A 218 -14.38 4.90 7.82
CA GLY A 218 -14.99 5.59 6.67
C GLY A 218 -14.42 5.21 5.30
N ASP A 219 -15.04 5.72 4.24
CA ASP A 219 -14.72 5.33 2.86
C ASP A 219 -13.38 5.95 2.39
N LEU A 220 -12.36 5.11 2.19
CA LEU A 220 -11.00 5.55 1.84
C LEU A 220 -10.97 6.32 0.51
N LEU A 221 -10.86 7.65 0.59
CA LEU A 221 -10.80 8.56 -0.58
C LEU A 221 -11.96 8.35 -1.57
N ALA A 222 -13.15 7.95 -1.10
CA ALA A 222 -14.29 7.71 -2.00
C ALA A 222 -14.72 8.98 -2.76
N ASP A 223 -14.61 10.15 -2.13
CA ASP A 223 -14.87 11.44 -2.77
C ASP A 223 -13.91 11.71 -3.96
N GLU A 224 -12.76 11.05 -3.98
CA GLU A 224 -11.76 11.11 -5.06
C GLU A 224 -11.93 9.99 -6.09
N GLY A 225 -13.03 9.25 -6.01
CA GLY A 225 -13.40 8.16 -6.91
C GLY A 225 -12.66 6.84 -6.65
N CYS A 226 -12.07 6.68 -5.46
CA CYS A 226 -11.54 5.38 -5.03
C CYS A 226 -12.66 4.41 -4.66
N THR A 227 -12.43 3.12 -4.81
CA THR A 227 -13.40 2.07 -4.43
C THR A 227 -12.70 1.00 -3.60
N LEU A 228 -13.22 0.75 -2.39
CA LEU A 228 -12.73 -0.30 -1.51
C LEU A 228 -13.05 -1.68 -2.11
N ILE A 229 -12.03 -2.54 -2.19
CA ILE A 229 -12.14 -3.89 -2.76
C ILE A 229 -12.07 -4.94 -1.65
N ALA A 230 -11.17 -4.75 -0.70
CA ALA A 230 -10.93 -5.67 0.40
C ALA A 230 -10.33 -4.90 1.59
N ASN A 231 -10.72 -5.25 2.83
CA ASN A 231 -10.30 -4.58 4.05
C ASN A 231 -10.01 -5.62 5.13
N TRP A 232 -8.94 -5.38 5.88
CA TRP A 232 -8.54 -6.15 7.06
C TRP A 232 -8.32 -5.20 8.23
N GLU A 233 -8.71 -5.64 9.43
CA GLU A 233 -8.56 -4.88 10.66
C GLU A 233 -8.26 -5.84 11.83
N GLU A 234 -7.28 -5.46 12.66
CA GLU A 234 -7.03 -6.10 13.96
C GLU A 234 -8.11 -5.66 14.96
N GLY A 235 -8.49 -6.51 15.92
CA GLY A 235 -9.65 -6.29 16.79
C GLY A 235 -9.63 -5.01 17.63
N GLN A 236 -8.47 -4.42 17.88
CA GLN A 236 -8.26 -3.15 18.57
C GLN A 236 -8.01 -1.97 17.62
N GLY A 237 -8.09 -2.18 16.30
CA GLY A 237 -7.88 -1.17 15.27
C GLY A 237 -6.43 -0.68 15.21
N GLN A 238 -5.46 -1.48 15.69
CA GLN A 238 -4.05 -1.08 15.67
C GLN A 238 -3.44 -1.21 14.28
N VAL A 239 -3.86 -2.22 13.54
CA VAL A 239 -3.37 -2.54 12.20
C VAL A 239 -4.55 -2.69 11.25
N GLU A 240 -4.47 -2.03 10.11
CA GLU A 240 -5.45 -2.17 9.04
C GLU A 240 -4.76 -2.27 7.67
N PHE A 241 -5.34 -3.06 6.78
CA PHE A 241 -4.96 -3.10 5.36
C PHE A 241 -6.18 -2.90 4.49
N ALA A 242 -6.11 -1.97 3.54
CA ALA A 242 -7.19 -1.70 2.60
C ALA A 242 -6.69 -1.82 1.16
N VAL A 243 -7.22 -2.78 0.42
CA VAL A 243 -7.03 -2.89 -1.03
C VAL A 243 -8.09 -2.06 -1.73
N VAL A 244 -7.65 -1.12 -2.56
CA VAL A 244 -8.49 -0.10 -3.16
C VAL A 244 -8.23 -0.01 -4.65
N GLN A 245 -9.30 0.04 -5.45
CA GLN A 245 -9.23 0.52 -6.82
C GLN A 245 -9.10 2.04 -6.80
N VAL A 246 -7.97 2.53 -7.29
CA VAL A 246 -7.58 3.94 -7.21
C VAL A 246 -8.34 4.76 -8.25
N GLY A 247 -8.93 5.89 -7.81
CA GLY A 247 -9.67 6.80 -8.65
C GLY A 247 -8.87 7.37 -9.83
N GLY A 248 -9.55 7.73 -10.91
CA GLY A 248 -8.91 8.11 -12.18
C GLY A 248 -7.95 9.30 -12.10
N LEU A 249 -8.16 10.23 -11.17
CA LEU A 249 -7.28 11.38 -10.93
C LEU A 249 -5.92 10.93 -10.37
N LEU A 250 -5.96 10.13 -9.31
CA LEU A 250 -4.77 9.57 -8.66
C LEU A 250 -4.05 8.59 -9.59
N ALA A 251 -4.79 7.71 -10.29
CA ALA A 251 -4.23 6.76 -11.22
C ALA A 251 -3.51 7.41 -12.43
N ARG A 252 -3.95 8.60 -12.88
CA ARG A 252 -3.25 9.35 -13.95
C ARG A 252 -1.94 9.95 -13.47
N ARG A 253 -1.90 10.44 -12.23
CA ARG A 253 -0.67 10.95 -11.58
C ARG A 253 0.34 9.82 -11.32
N ASP A 254 -0.14 8.60 -11.06
CA ASP A 254 0.70 7.40 -10.98
C ASP A 254 1.31 7.01 -12.34
N ARG A 255 0.49 6.97 -13.40
CA ARG A 255 0.90 6.51 -14.74
C ARG A 255 1.86 7.47 -15.46
N SER A 256 1.70 8.79 -15.26
CA SER A 256 2.56 9.80 -15.90
C SER A 256 4.04 9.67 -15.50
N ARG A 257 4.32 9.01 -14.37
CA ARG A 257 5.68 8.81 -13.84
C ARG A 257 6.33 7.50 -14.27
N ALA A 258 5.56 6.42 -14.44
CA ALA A 258 6.07 5.15 -14.97
C ALA A 258 6.62 5.29 -16.42
N GLY A 259 6.14 6.29 -17.17
CA GLY A 259 6.56 6.59 -18.54
C GLY A 259 7.94 7.24 -18.70
N ILE A 260 8.61 7.67 -17.63
CA ILE A 260 9.97 8.25 -17.69
C ILE A 260 11.01 7.13 -17.49
N ARG A 261 10.97 6.08 -18.31
CA ARG A 261 12.12 5.18 -18.50
C ARG A 261 12.97 5.68 -19.67
N ARG A 262 14.27 5.88 -19.41
CA ARG A 262 15.30 6.44 -20.30
C ARG A 262 15.29 5.84 -21.72
N PRO A 263 15.69 6.62 -22.75
CA PRO A 263 15.87 6.09 -24.11
C PRO A 263 16.92 4.98 -24.11
N SER A 264 16.59 3.88 -24.78
CA SER A 264 17.51 2.76 -25.02
C SER A 264 18.81 3.28 -25.63
N ALA A 265 19.92 3.12 -24.91
CA ALA A 265 21.24 3.38 -25.47
C ALA A 265 21.43 2.53 -26.73
N GLY A 266 21.60 3.20 -27.87
CA GLY A 266 21.78 2.59 -29.16
C GLY A 266 22.97 1.64 -29.17
N ARG A 267 22.77 0.46 -29.77
CA ARG A 267 23.86 -0.47 -30.11
C ARG A 267 24.89 0.24 -30.99
N PRO A 268 26.21 0.03 -30.75
CA PRO A 268 27.21 0.46 -31.71
C PRO A 268 27.09 -0.41 -32.97
N ARG A 269 27.02 0.25 -34.13
CA ARG A 269 27.15 -0.42 -35.42
C ARG A 269 28.57 -0.96 -35.54
N ARG A 270 28.68 -2.22 -35.96
CA ARG A 270 29.92 -2.83 -36.43
C ARG A 270 30.37 -2.21 -37.74
#